data_AF-A0A6M0BF59-F1
#
_entry.id   AF-A0A6M0BF59-F1
#
_cell.length_a   1.000
_cell.length_b   1.000
_cell.length_c   1.000
_cell.angle_alpha   90.00
_cell.angle_beta   90.00
_cell.angle_gamma   90.00
#
_symmetry.space_group_name_H-M   'P 1'
#
loop_
_entity.id
_entity.type
_entity.pdbx_description
1 polymer ?
#
loop_
_entity_poly.entity_id
_entity_poly.type
_entity_poly.pdbx_seq_one_letter_code
_entity_poly.pdbx_strand_id
1 'polypeptide(L)'
;MCLGIFECFGGYGTTTQAQLGLRLVQRLPKALTRRFQVMILADTAKCSVELKRGIRKLRYHAVVGVRRDRKLVDGRPLSRACHQIGINLV
;
A
#
# COMPACT_ATOMS: atom_id res chain seq x y z
N MET A 1 -10.78 -20.71 -8.89
CA MET A 1 -9.33 -20.96 -8.97
C MET A 1 -8.62 -19.64 -8.74
N CYS A 2 -8.12 -19.38 -7.53
CA CYS A 2 -7.40 -18.14 -7.20
C CYS A 2 -5.92 -18.35 -7.50
N LEU A 3 -5.40 -17.79 -8.61
CA LEU A 3 -3.96 -17.69 -8.80
C LEU A 3 -3.43 -16.64 -7.83
N GLY A 4 -2.77 -17.08 -6.76
CA GLY A 4 -2.02 -16.21 -5.87
C GLY A 4 -0.66 -15.87 -6.46
N ILE A 5 -0.30 -14.59 -6.50
CA ILE A 5 1.06 -14.14 -6.84
C ILE A 5 1.81 -13.93 -5.52
N PHE A 6 2.98 -14.56 -5.41
CA PHE A 6 3.85 -14.47 -4.24
C PHE A 6 5.28 -14.17 -4.67
N GLU A 7 5.97 -13.30 -3.93
CA GLU A 7 7.40 -13.04 -4.07
C GLU A 7 8.06 -13.11 -2.69
N CYS A 8 9.19 -13.82 -2.60
CA CYS A 8 10.00 -13.92 -1.37
C CYS A 8 10.76 -12.62 -1.12
N PHE A 9 10.76 -12.15 0.14
CA PHE A 9 11.63 -11.05 0.56
C PHE A 9 13.01 -11.59 0.97
N GLY A 10 14.08 -11.09 0.33
CA GLY A 10 15.45 -11.63 0.45
C GLY A 10 16.31 -11.06 1.58
N GLY A 11 15.82 -10.10 2.37
CA GLY A 11 16.56 -9.53 3.51
C GLY A 11 17.38 -8.27 3.19
N TYR A 12 18.35 -7.95 4.06
CA TYR A 12 19.14 -6.72 3.99
C TYR A 12 20.03 -6.67 2.73
N GLY A 13 20.15 -5.47 2.12
CA GLY A 13 20.89 -5.27 0.86
C GLY A 13 20.10 -5.57 -0.42
N THR A 14 18.84 -6.02 -0.29
CA THR A 14 17.95 -6.29 -1.43
C THR A 14 16.79 -5.28 -1.53
N THR A 15 15.93 -5.45 -2.53
CA THR A 15 14.78 -4.61 -2.85
C THR A 15 13.92 -4.35 -1.60
N THR A 16 13.51 -3.10 -1.33
CA THR A 16 12.77 -2.79 -0.09
C THR A 16 11.43 -3.54 -0.03
N GLN A 17 10.89 -3.81 1.16
CA GLN A 17 9.58 -4.45 1.31
C GLN A 17 8.47 -3.70 0.56
N ALA A 18 8.59 -2.36 0.49
CA ALA A 18 7.68 -1.50 -0.27
C ALA A 18 7.78 -1.73 -1.78
N GLN A 19 9.00 -1.84 -2.29
CA GLN A 19 9.25 -2.12 -3.70
C GLN A 19 8.80 -3.52 -4.10
N LEU A 20 8.97 -4.52 -3.22
CA LEU A 20 8.43 -5.86 -3.44
C LEU A 20 6.89 -5.84 -3.50
N GLY A 21 6.24 -5.14 -2.57
CA GLY A 21 4.79 -4.89 -2.63
C GLY A 21 4.36 -4.23 -3.95
N LEU A 22 5.10 -3.23 -4.42
CA LEU A 22 4.82 -2.57 -5.70
C LEU A 22 4.99 -3.50 -6.90
N ARG A 23 6.02 -4.35 -6.92
CA ARG A 23 6.20 -5.35 -7.98
C ARG A 23 5.03 -6.33 -8.04
N LEU A 24 4.55 -6.80 -6.90
CA LEU A 24 3.37 -7.67 -6.83
C LEU A 24 2.14 -6.98 -7.44
N VAL A 25 1.88 -5.72 -7.10
CA VAL A 25 0.77 -4.94 -7.66
C VAL A 25 0.93 -4.72 -9.17
N GLN A 26 2.15 -4.49 -9.66
CA GLN A 26 2.44 -4.33 -11.09
C GLN A 26 2.23 -5.63 -11.88
N ARG A 27 2.43 -6.79 -11.25
CA ARG A 27 2.30 -8.12 -11.87
C ARG A 27 0.87 -8.67 -11.81
N LEU A 28 -0.09 -7.89 -11.30
CA LEU A 28 -1.49 -8.30 -11.26
C LEU A 28 -2.00 -8.68 -12.67
N PRO A 29 -2.71 -9.82 -12.82
CA PRO A 29 -3.19 -10.26 -14.12
C PRO A 29 -4.11 -9.20 -14.76
N LYS A 30 -3.81 -8.79 -15.99
CA LYS A 30 -4.60 -7.79 -16.72
C LYS A 30 -6.07 -8.19 -16.89
N ALA A 31 -6.34 -9.49 -16.91
CA ALA A 31 -7.70 -10.02 -16.95
C ALA A 31 -8.53 -9.61 -15.72
N LEU A 32 -7.91 -9.55 -14.52
CA LEU A 32 -8.58 -9.11 -13.29
C LEU A 32 -8.73 -7.58 -13.28
N THR A 33 -7.68 -6.85 -13.64
CA THR A 33 -7.67 -5.38 -13.54
C THR A 33 -8.53 -4.69 -14.60
N ARG A 34 -8.83 -5.36 -15.72
CA ARG A 34 -9.77 -4.87 -16.75
C ARG A 34 -11.24 -5.15 -16.43
N ARG A 35 -11.53 -6.26 -15.74
CA ARG A 35 -12.91 -6.69 -15.46
C ARG A 35 -13.44 -6.19 -14.13
N PHE A 36 -12.55 -5.98 -13.16
CA PHE A 36 -12.92 -5.63 -11.80
C PHE A 36 -12.18 -4.38 -11.33
N GLN A 37 -12.85 -3.58 -10.49
CA GLN A 37 -12.19 -2.52 -9.76
C GLN A 37 -11.37 -3.14 -8.62
N VAL A 38 -10.06 -3.25 -8.83
CA VAL A 38 -9.16 -3.87 -7.85
C VAL A 38 -8.82 -2.88 -6.74
N MET A 39 -9.00 -3.33 -5.49
CA MET A 39 -8.59 -2.62 -4.29
C MET A 39 -7.44 -3.37 -3.61
N ILE A 40 -6.40 -2.64 -3.21
CA ILE A 40 -5.23 -3.21 -2.54
C ILE A 40 -5.41 -3.06 -1.03
N LEU A 41 -5.55 -4.18 -0.33
CA LEU A 41 -5.52 -4.23 1.13
C LEU A 41 -4.10 -4.53 1.59
N ALA A 42 -3.50 -3.66 2.41
CA ALA A 42 -2.16 -3.88 2.96
C ALA A 42 -2.11 -3.65 4.47
N ASP A 43 -1.35 -4.51 5.16
CA ASP A 43 -1.13 -4.41 6.60
C ASP A 43 -0.10 -3.34 6.98
N THR A 44 -0.29 -2.78 8.17
CA THR A 44 0.41 -1.65 8.79
C THR A 44 1.91 -1.83 8.84
N ALA A 45 2.39 -3.06 9.13
CA ALA A 45 3.80 -3.33 9.34
C ALA A 45 4.68 -3.05 8.10
N LYS A 46 4.07 -3.02 6.90
CA LYS A 46 4.79 -2.82 5.63
C LYS A 46 4.32 -1.62 4.83
N CYS A 47 3.47 -0.76 5.42
CA CYS A 47 2.85 0.34 4.69
C CYS A 47 3.70 1.63 4.72
N SER A 48 4.81 1.60 3.98
CA SER A 48 5.68 2.75 3.79
C SER A 48 5.02 3.85 2.95
N VAL A 49 5.57 5.06 3.01
CA VAL A 49 5.15 6.19 2.16
C VAL A 49 5.39 5.87 0.67
N GLU A 50 6.51 5.21 0.37
CA GLU A 50 6.89 4.76 -0.97
C GLU A 50 5.81 3.85 -1.58
N LEU A 51 5.36 2.84 -0.83
CA LEU A 51 4.33 1.91 -1.28
C LEU A 51 3.01 2.64 -1.60
N LYS A 52 2.54 3.51 -0.70
CA LYS A 52 1.30 4.28 -0.90
C LYS A 52 1.37 5.16 -2.14
N ARG A 53 2.49 5.87 -2.33
CA ARG A 53 2.72 6.72 -3.50
C ARG A 53 2.76 5.88 -4.78
N GLY A 54 3.42 4.72 -4.75
CA GLY A 54 3.48 3.82 -5.90
C GLY A 54 2.13 3.24 -6.27
N ILE A 55 1.32 2.78 -5.30
CA ILE A 55 -0.04 2.27 -5.56
C ILE A 55 -0.92 3.37 -6.17
N ARG A 56 -0.83 4.60 -5.66
CA ARG A 56 -1.57 5.75 -6.21
C ARG A 56 -1.13 6.08 -7.64
N LYS A 57 0.17 6.01 -7.95
CA LYS A 57 0.68 6.18 -9.33
C LYS A 57 0.13 5.10 -10.28
N LEU A 58 -0.06 3.88 -9.77
CA LEU A 58 -0.67 2.78 -10.51
C LEU A 58 -2.21 2.88 -10.61
N ARG A 59 -2.81 3.98 -10.11
CA ARG A 59 -4.25 4.27 -10.13
C ARG A 59 -5.13 3.23 -9.41
N TYR A 60 -4.55 2.48 -8.47
CA TYR A 60 -5.32 1.59 -7.60
C TYR A 60 -5.75 2.31 -6.32
N HIS A 61 -6.90 1.92 -5.78
CA HIS A 61 -7.31 2.29 -4.44
C HIS A 61 -6.62 1.38 -3.43
N ALA A 62 -6.15 1.96 -2.32
CA ALA A 62 -5.49 1.23 -1.26
C ALA A 62 -6.22 1.44 0.07
N VAL A 63 -6.55 0.35 0.75
CA VAL A 63 -6.98 0.35 2.15
C VAL A 63 -5.81 -0.17 2.96
N VAL A 64 -5.31 0.66 3.86
CA VAL A 64 -4.07 0.36 4.57
C VAL A 64 -4.21 0.64 6.05
N GLY A 65 -3.74 -0.31 6.85
CA GLY A 65 -3.55 -0.07 8.27
C GLY A 65 -2.42 0.95 8.49
N VAL A 66 -2.58 1.83 9.47
CA VAL A 66 -1.60 2.88 9.77
C VAL A 66 -1.44 2.95 11.28
N ARG A 67 -0.20 3.04 11.75
CA ARG A 67 0.06 3.23 13.17
C ARG A 67 -0.55 4.53 13.66
N ARG A 68 -1.15 4.49 14.84
CA ARG A 68 -1.85 5.61 15.49
C ARG A 68 -0.96 6.84 15.71
N ASP A 69 0.34 6.64 15.87
CA ASP A 69 1.34 7.69 16.12
C ASP A 69 1.96 8.28 14.85
N ARG A 70 1.57 7.79 13.65
CA ARG A 70 2.06 8.36 12.39
C ARG A 70 1.55 9.80 12.23
N LYS A 71 2.39 10.67 11.68
CA LYS A 71 2.06 12.08 11.44
C LYS A 71 1.36 12.28 10.09
N LEU A 72 0.42 13.20 10.07
CA LEU A 72 -0.21 13.74 8.87
C LEU A 72 0.72 14.77 8.21
N VAL A 73 0.39 15.18 6.98
CA VAL A 73 1.14 16.23 6.24
C VAL A 73 1.25 17.54 7.02
N ASP A 74 0.27 17.84 7.85
CA ASP A 74 0.24 19.01 8.73
C ASP A 74 1.02 18.82 10.06
N GLY A 75 1.71 17.69 10.24
CA GLY A 75 2.50 17.36 11.43
C GLY A 75 1.70 16.83 12.62
N ARG A 76 0.36 16.83 12.56
CA ARG A 76 -0.49 16.29 13.64
C ARG A 76 -0.43 14.76 13.67
N PRO A 77 -0.54 14.12 14.86
CA PRO A 77 -0.64 12.66 14.93
C PRO A 77 -2.00 12.19 14.40
N LEU A 78 -2.02 11.05 13.71
CA LEU A 78 -3.21 10.42 13.15
C LEU A 78 -4.31 10.18 14.19
N SER A 79 -3.93 9.90 15.44
CA SER A 79 -4.85 9.74 16.57
C SER A 79 -5.86 10.87 16.76
N ARG A 80 -5.52 12.09 16.30
CA ARG A 80 -6.39 13.27 16.38
C ARG A 80 -7.29 13.46 15.14
N ALA A 81 -7.09 12.65 14.10
CA ALA A 81 -7.81 12.73 12.82
C ALA A 81 -8.59 11.45 12.49
N CYS A 82 -8.76 10.52 13.45
CA CYS A 82 -9.43 9.23 13.24
C CYS A 82 -10.88 9.30 12.72
N HIS A 83 -11.54 10.46 12.73
CA HIS A 83 -12.87 10.66 12.13
C HIS A 83 -12.86 11.22 10.70
N GLN A 84 -11.70 11.51 10.11
CA GLN A 84 -11.62 12.14 8.80
C GLN A 84 -11.46 11.10 7.67
N ILE A 85 -12.38 11.09 6.70
CA ILE A 85 -12.23 10.32 5.46
C ILE A 85 -11.25 11.09 4.54
N GLY A 86 -10.21 10.41 4.04
CA GLY A 86 -9.24 11.00 3.10
C GLY A 86 -7.98 11.59 3.74
N ILE A 87 -7.28 10.79 4.55
CA ILE A 87 -6.11 11.25 5.32
C ILE A 87 -4.83 11.15 4.48
N ASN A 88 -4.20 12.30 4.22
CA ASN A 88 -2.87 12.37 3.63
C ASN A 88 -1.81 12.26 4.73
N LEU A 89 -1.07 11.16 4.70
CA LEU A 89 -0.01 10.86 5.67
C LEU A 89 1.34 11.27 5.09
N VAL A 90 2.23 11.77 5.95
CA VAL A 90 3.65 11.96 5.60
C VAL A 90 4.31 10.61 5.37
#